data_AF-A0A2H0TXD5-F1
#
_entry.id   AF-A0A2H0TXD5-F1
#
_cell.length_a   1.000
_cell.length_b   1.000
_cell.length_c   1.000
_cell.angle_alpha   90.00
_cell.angle_beta   90.00
_cell.angle_gamma   90.00
#
_symmetry.space_group_name_H-M   'P 1'
#
loop_
_entity.id
_entity.type
_entity.pdbx_description
1 polymer ?
#
loop_
_entity_poly.entity_id
_entity_poly.type
_entity_poly.pdbx_seq_one_letter_code
_entity_poly.pdbx_strand_id
1 'polypeptide(L)'
;MKNNFFRKDLNLKKRWWHRLFLVIFILSFISILGNEIISYKDGLGFQRWERTSTLNERIDTQLSSVEELLQKDEKISDSDSPYVLNIKDLPYDSFVLDNVYCSNRIDDQIEMLMMNKGIDQLLIREVYGRYENIPLDDFKRYLKNNKINCVTTDSYTSFDPSGSATGKLRFLEPDEKFQNEYAFYKPSTSQTILYLLGTSLLMLLAYGAIFGMIIVIYYKVLLYIVFGNQKSINEKKIE
;
A
#
# COMPACT_ATOMS: atom_id res chain seq x y z
N MET A 1 -33.85 22.18 -35.64
CA MET A 1 -34.15 22.74 -34.30
C MET A 1 -32.84 23.03 -33.58
N LYS A 2 -32.46 24.30 -33.42
CA LYS A 2 -31.30 24.68 -32.59
C LYS A 2 -31.70 24.53 -31.12
N ASN A 3 -31.37 23.40 -30.51
CA ASN A 3 -31.52 23.20 -29.06
C ASN A 3 -30.46 24.05 -28.35
N ASN A 4 -30.75 25.33 -28.11
CA ASN A 4 -29.98 26.15 -27.21
C ASN A 4 -30.06 25.52 -25.81
N PHE A 5 -28.98 24.86 -25.40
CA PHE A 5 -28.89 24.15 -24.11
C PHE A 5 -29.12 25.07 -22.91
N PHE A 6 -28.69 26.33 -23.05
CA PHE A 6 -29.01 27.41 -22.13
C PHE A 6 -30.17 28.23 -22.69
N ARG A 7 -31.32 28.19 -22.01
CA ARG A 7 -32.45 29.11 -22.25
C ARG A 7 -32.04 30.55 -21.92
N LYS A 8 -31.38 31.22 -22.87
CA LYS A 8 -30.99 32.65 -22.78
C LYS A 8 -32.20 33.59 -22.76
N ASP A 9 -33.37 33.08 -23.14
CA ASP A 9 -34.69 33.73 -23.11
C ASP A 9 -35.21 33.95 -21.69
N LEU A 10 -34.71 33.22 -20.68
CA LEU A 10 -35.09 33.41 -19.29
C LEU A 10 -34.16 34.41 -18.60
N ASN A 11 -34.70 35.51 -18.07
CA ASN A 11 -33.94 36.52 -17.30
C ASN A 11 -33.59 36.01 -15.88
N LEU A 12 -32.86 34.90 -15.80
CA LEU A 12 -32.50 34.21 -14.56
C LEU A 12 -31.54 35.02 -13.69
N LYS A 13 -30.74 35.91 -14.31
CA LYS A 13 -29.78 36.78 -13.62
C LYS A 13 -30.42 37.67 -12.54
N LYS A 14 -31.71 38.01 -12.63
CA LYS A 14 -32.41 38.83 -11.62
C LYS A 14 -33.12 38.02 -10.53
N ARG A 15 -33.19 36.68 -10.64
CA ARG A 15 -33.92 35.86 -9.67
C ARG A 15 -33.02 35.44 -8.50
N TRP A 16 -33.42 35.79 -7.28
CA TRP A 16 -32.63 35.57 -6.07
C TRP A 16 -32.33 34.08 -5.81
N TRP A 17 -33.31 33.19 -6.02
CA TRP A 17 -33.14 31.75 -5.80
C TRP A 17 -32.16 31.09 -6.79
N HIS A 18 -32.06 31.61 -8.02
CA HIS A 18 -31.06 31.14 -8.99
C HIS A 18 -29.64 31.55 -8.58
N ARG A 19 -29.47 32.79 -8.08
CA ARG A 19 -28.17 33.25 -7.54
C ARG A 19 -27.75 32.43 -6.32
N LEU A 20 -28.70 32.15 -5.41
CA LEU A 20 -28.46 31.34 -4.22
C LEU A 20 -28.01 29.93 -4.61
N PHE A 21 -28.70 29.29 -5.55
CA PHE A 21 -28.32 27.96 -6.05
C PHE A 21 -26.89 27.96 -6.63
N LEU A 22 -26.52 28.98 -7.41
CA LEU A 22 -25.20 29.09 -8.02
C LEU A 22 -24.09 29.22 -6.96
N VAL A 23 -24.32 30.03 -5.92
CA VAL A 23 -23.38 30.17 -4.79
C VAL A 23 -23.23 28.86 -4.04
N ILE A 24 -24.34 28.19 -3.68
CA ILE A 24 -24.30 26.88 -2.99
C ILE A 24 -23.54 25.86 -3.85
N PHE A 25 -23.83 25.82 -5.14
CA PHE A 25 -23.19 24.90 -6.08
C PHE A 25 -21.67 25.09 -6.16
N ILE A 26 -21.18 26.33 -6.21
CA ILE A 26 -19.75 26.64 -6.19
C ILE A 26 -19.13 26.23 -4.84
N LEU A 27 -19.76 26.57 -3.72
CA LEU A 27 -19.25 26.24 -2.39
C LEU A 27 -19.20 24.73 -2.15
N SER A 28 -20.20 23.98 -2.62
CA SER A 28 -20.20 22.51 -2.56
C SER A 28 -19.09 21.91 -3.42
N PHE A 29 -18.88 22.44 -4.63
CA PHE A 29 -17.78 21.97 -5.49
C PHE A 29 -16.41 22.19 -4.83
N ILE A 30 -16.16 23.37 -4.28
CA ILE A 30 -14.91 23.71 -3.59
C ILE A 30 -14.74 22.86 -2.33
N SER A 31 -15.81 22.66 -1.53
CA SER A 31 -15.74 21.88 -0.29
C SER A 31 -15.44 20.42 -0.55
N ILE A 32 -16.02 19.83 -1.60
CA ILE A 32 -15.75 18.45 -2.01
C ILE A 32 -14.29 18.32 -2.46
N LEU A 33 -13.82 19.20 -3.36
CA LEU A 33 -12.42 19.19 -3.79
C LEU A 33 -11.44 19.38 -2.62
N GLY A 34 -11.75 20.29 -1.70
CA GLY A 34 -10.92 20.57 -0.52
C GLY A 34 -10.87 19.38 0.45
N ASN A 35 -12.01 18.77 0.75
CA ASN A 35 -12.08 17.61 1.65
C ASN A 35 -11.34 16.40 1.09
N GLU A 36 -11.41 16.16 -0.22
CA GLU A 36 -10.63 15.09 -0.83
C GLU A 36 -9.13 15.35 -0.60
N ILE A 37 -8.62 16.53 -0.97
CA ILE A 37 -7.19 16.87 -0.78
C ILE A 37 -6.73 16.68 0.67
N ILE A 38 -7.56 17.04 1.65
CA ILE A 38 -7.26 16.87 3.08
C ILE A 38 -7.35 15.39 3.49
N SER A 39 -8.41 14.68 3.10
CA SER A 39 -8.59 13.25 3.40
C SER A 39 -7.48 12.39 2.79
N TYR A 40 -6.94 12.78 1.64
CA TYR A 40 -5.80 12.10 1.05
C TYR A 40 -4.49 12.38 1.81
N LYS A 41 -4.35 13.54 2.48
CA LYS A 41 -3.16 13.90 3.27
C LYS A 41 -3.07 13.12 4.59
N ASP A 42 -4.20 12.88 5.24
CA ASP A 42 -4.24 12.28 6.57
C ASP A 42 -4.32 10.73 6.55
N GLY A 43 -4.51 10.11 5.37
CA GLY A 43 -4.65 8.66 5.23
C GLY A 43 -3.62 8.01 4.29
N LEU A 44 -2.54 7.45 4.86
CA LEU A 44 -1.92 6.17 4.47
C LEU A 44 -1.48 5.86 3.01
N GLY A 45 -1.60 6.74 2.00
CA GLY A 45 -1.55 6.26 0.61
C GLY A 45 -0.77 7.06 -0.45
N PHE A 46 -0.18 8.22 -0.13
CA PHE A 46 0.45 9.03 -1.17
C PHE A 46 1.79 8.52 -1.64
N GLN A 47 2.61 8.07 -0.70
CA GLN A 47 4.00 7.75 -1.00
C GLN A 47 4.04 6.54 -1.92
N ARG A 48 4.39 6.78 -3.18
CA ARG A 48 4.76 5.71 -4.11
C ARG A 48 6.18 5.29 -3.83
N TRP A 49 6.39 4.00 -3.98
CA TRP A 49 7.62 3.31 -3.67
C TRP A 49 8.17 2.73 -4.95
N GLU A 50 9.45 2.90 -5.16
CA GLU A 50 10.15 2.39 -6.31
C GLU A 50 11.17 1.35 -5.86
N ARG A 51 11.14 0.20 -6.52
CA ARG A 51 12.08 -0.89 -6.25
C ARG A 51 13.49 -0.41 -6.61
N THR A 52 14.40 -0.45 -5.64
CA THR A 52 15.80 -0.05 -5.85
C THR A 52 16.68 -1.24 -6.20
N SER A 53 16.49 -2.36 -5.52
CA SER A 53 17.24 -3.60 -5.76
C SER A 53 16.54 -4.79 -5.09
N THR A 54 16.87 -6.00 -5.50
CA THR A 54 16.45 -7.21 -4.77
C THR A 54 17.33 -7.45 -3.53
N LEU A 55 16.89 -8.32 -2.60
CA LEU A 55 17.73 -8.71 -1.46
C LEU A 55 19.00 -9.42 -1.95
N ASN A 56 18.85 -10.40 -2.85
CA ASN A 56 19.96 -11.17 -3.43
C ASN A 56 21.07 -10.28 -4.04
N GLU A 57 20.71 -9.15 -4.67
CA GLU A 57 21.68 -8.20 -5.24
C GLU A 57 22.57 -7.51 -4.20
N ARG A 58 22.16 -7.48 -2.93
CA ARG A 58 22.92 -6.84 -1.83
C ARG A 58 23.66 -7.81 -0.93
N ILE A 59 23.42 -9.10 -1.08
CA ILE A 59 24.13 -10.11 -0.31
C ILE A 59 25.59 -10.15 -0.78
N ASP A 60 26.51 -9.97 0.14
CA ASP A 60 27.95 -10.10 -0.10
C ASP A 60 28.53 -11.25 0.72
N THR A 61 29.85 -11.26 0.95
CA THR A 61 30.51 -12.32 1.72
C THR A 61 30.44 -12.12 3.24
N GLN A 62 30.00 -10.94 3.70
CA GLN A 62 29.87 -10.64 5.12
C GLN A 62 28.51 -11.15 5.63
N LEU A 63 28.50 -11.59 6.89
CA LEU A 63 27.26 -11.94 7.56
C LEU A 63 26.57 -10.66 7.97
N SER A 64 25.45 -10.34 7.32
CA SER A 64 24.66 -9.15 7.65
C SER A 64 23.22 -9.49 7.93
N SER A 65 22.62 -8.77 8.89
CA SER A 65 21.17 -8.77 9.02
C SER A 65 20.53 -8.02 7.84
N VAL A 66 19.25 -8.26 7.58
CA VAL A 66 18.52 -7.49 6.57
C VAL A 66 18.48 -6.00 6.93
N GLU A 67 18.44 -5.65 8.23
CA GLU A 67 18.52 -4.27 8.69
C GLU A 67 19.84 -3.58 8.27
N GLU A 68 20.97 -4.28 8.36
CA GLU A 68 22.29 -3.74 7.98
C GLU A 68 22.41 -3.51 6.46
N LEU A 69 21.66 -4.26 5.67
CA LEU A 69 21.61 -4.11 4.20
C LEU A 69 20.66 -2.98 3.75
N LEU A 70 19.87 -2.43 4.66
CA LEU A 70 18.90 -1.37 4.39
C LEU A 70 19.62 -0.02 4.27
N GLN A 71 19.36 0.72 3.17
CA GLN A 71 19.86 2.09 3.06
C GLN A 71 18.90 3.08 3.73
N LYS A 72 19.39 4.30 3.92
CA LYS A 72 18.57 5.39 4.45
C LYS A 72 17.28 5.56 3.64
N ASP A 73 16.17 5.67 4.38
CA ASP A 73 14.80 5.87 3.88
C ASP A 73 14.24 4.71 3.03
N GLU A 74 14.90 3.55 3.02
CA GLU A 74 14.39 2.35 2.39
C GLU A 74 13.42 1.55 3.26
N LYS A 75 12.68 0.69 2.59
CA LYS A 75 11.88 -0.39 3.16
C LYS A 75 12.16 -1.68 2.44
N ILE A 76 11.90 -2.78 3.12
CA ILE A 76 11.92 -4.10 2.50
C ILE A 76 10.50 -4.65 2.47
N SER A 77 10.16 -5.35 1.39
CA SER A 77 8.89 -6.06 1.26
C SER A 77 9.04 -7.18 0.23
N ASP A 78 8.04 -8.04 0.17
CA ASP A 78 7.90 -9.00 -0.92
C ASP A 78 7.84 -8.25 -2.28
N SER A 79 8.54 -8.78 -3.26
CA SER A 79 8.72 -8.25 -4.62
C SER A 79 7.42 -8.23 -5.39
N ASP A 80 6.53 -9.18 -5.11
CA ASP A 80 5.23 -9.31 -5.77
C ASP A 80 4.11 -8.64 -4.97
N SER A 81 4.42 -8.02 -3.83
CA SER A 81 3.41 -7.34 -3.03
C SER A 81 2.84 -6.14 -3.80
N PRO A 82 1.50 -6.07 -3.98
CA PRO A 82 0.86 -4.90 -4.58
C PRO A 82 0.94 -3.65 -3.68
N TYR A 83 1.44 -3.80 -2.45
CA TYR A 83 1.63 -2.74 -1.48
C TYR A 83 3.04 -2.82 -0.88
N VAL A 84 3.84 -1.77 -1.03
CA VAL A 84 5.02 -1.59 -0.19
C VAL A 84 4.51 -1.13 1.16
N LEU A 85 4.19 -2.10 2.01
CA LEU A 85 3.64 -1.83 3.33
C LEU A 85 4.68 -1.06 4.13
N ASN A 86 4.32 0.16 4.45
CA ASN A 86 4.95 0.92 5.48
C ASN A 86 4.01 0.89 6.66
N ILE A 87 4.04 -0.17 7.45
CA ILE A 87 3.54 -0.06 8.80
C ILE A 87 4.66 -0.51 9.71
N LYS A 88 5.47 0.47 10.11
CA LYS A 88 6.45 0.35 11.20
C LYS A 88 5.81 -0.11 12.53
N ASP A 89 4.47 -0.17 12.58
CA ASP A 89 3.64 -0.68 13.68
C ASP A 89 3.05 -2.09 13.43
N LEU A 90 3.38 -2.78 12.32
CA LEU A 90 2.99 -4.18 12.13
C LEU A 90 4.15 -5.10 12.53
N PRO A 91 3.92 -6.06 13.43
CA PRO A 91 4.97 -6.93 14.01
C PRO A 91 5.68 -7.84 12.99
N TYR A 92 5.22 -7.89 11.75
CA TYR A 92 5.77 -8.74 10.69
C TYR A 92 7.03 -8.13 10.04
N ASP A 93 7.13 -6.80 9.94
CA ASP A 93 8.27 -6.14 9.30
C ASP A 93 9.49 -6.06 10.24
N SER A 94 9.28 -5.96 11.56
CA SER A 94 10.39 -6.04 12.54
C SER A 94 11.02 -7.43 12.56
N PHE A 95 10.24 -8.49 12.31
CA PHE A 95 10.79 -9.84 12.30
C PHE A 95 11.87 -10.00 11.23
N VAL A 96 11.57 -9.59 9.99
CA VAL A 96 12.50 -9.74 8.86
C VAL A 96 13.79 -8.97 9.09
N LEU A 97 13.69 -7.74 9.59
CA LEU A 97 14.85 -6.88 9.84
C LEU A 97 15.78 -7.46 10.92
N ASP A 98 15.21 -7.96 12.02
CA ASP A 98 15.98 -8.36 13.21
C ASP A 98 16.45 -9.82 13.16
N ASN A 99 15.73 -10.68 12.44
CA ASN A 99 15.86 -12.13 12.55
C ASN A 99 16.37 -12.81 11.28
N VAL A 100 16.51 -12.10 10.16
CA VAL A 100 17.01 -12.68 8.91
C VAL A 100 18.45 -12.23 8.69
N TYR A 101 19.33 -13.20 8.47
CA TYR A 101 20.76 -13.01 8.23
C TYR A 101 21.12 -13.61 6.88
N CYS A 102 21.87 -12.86 6.07
CA CYS A 102 22.24 -13.27 4.72
C CYS A 102 23.75 -13.12 4.48
N SER A 103 24.29 -14.04 3.68
CA SER A 103 25.67 -14.04 3.19
C SER A 103 25.84 -15.05 2.04
N ASN A 104 26.64 -14.72 1.03
CA ASN A 104 27.03 -15.66 -0.03
C ASN A 104 27.98 -16.76 0.47
N ARG A 105 28.39 -16.69 1.74
CA ARG A 105 29.17 -17.70 2.47
C ARG A 105 28.50 -18.04 3.81
N ILE A 106 27.16 -18.04 3.83
CA ILE A 106 26.39 -18.28 5.05
C ILE A 106 26.73 -19.65 5.67
N ASP A 107 27.03 -20.65 4.85
CA ASP A 107 27.44 -22.00 5.26
C ASP A 107 28.72 -21.99 6.12
N ASP A 108 29.68 -21.13 5.79
CA ASP A 108 30.91 -20.94 6.56
C ASP A 108 30.71 -20.13 7.84
N GLN A 109 29.57 -19.42 7.98
CA GLN A 109 29.31 -18.44 9.03
C GLN A 109 28.28 -18.91 10.08
N ILE A 110 27.66 -20.08 9.90
CA ILE A 110 26.63 -20.62 10.81
C ILE A 110 27.10 -20.71 12.26
N GLU A 111 28.30 -21.24 12.52
CA GLU A 111 28.80 -21.39 13.90
C GLU A 111 28.92 -20.04 14.61
N MET A 112 29.43 -19.02 13.91
CA MET A 112 29.54 -17.67 14.45
C MET A 112 28.17 -17.09 14.76
N LEU A 113 27.21 -17.25 13.85
CA LEU A 113 25.84 -16.79 14.05
C LEU A 113 25.17 -17.49 15.24
N MET A 114 25.37 -18.81 15.37
CA MET A 114 24.84 -19.59 16.48
C MET A 114 25.37 -19.09 17.83
N MET A 115 26.68 -18.85 17.94
CA MET A 115 27.28 -18.31 19.17
C MET A 115 26.76 -16.90 19.49
N ASN A 116 26.71 -16.01 18.48
CA ASN A 116 26.32 -14.62 18.67
C ASN A 116 24.85 -14.44 19.05
N LYS A 117 23.97 -15.32 18.54
CA LYS A 117 22.52 -15.24 18.78
C LYS A 117 22.02 -16.23 19.84
N GLY A 118 22.91 -17.07 20.38
CA GLY A 118 22.57 -18.10 21.36
C GLY A 118 21.59 -19.11 20.77
N ILE A 119 21.87 -19.60 19.57
CA ILE A 119 21.05 -20.61 18.89
C ILE A 119 21.36 -21.98 19.48
N ASP A 120 20.31 -22.67 19.92
CA ASP A 120 20.39 -24.02 20.50
C ASP A 120 20.22 -25.12 19.44
N GLN A 121 19.52 -24.81 18.34
CA GLN A 121 19.09 -25.80 17.35
C GLN A 121 19.19 -25.33 15.90
N LEU A 122 19.40 -26.28 15.00
CA LEU A 122 19.37 -26.09 13.56
C LEU A 122 18.22 -26.91 13.00
N LEU A 123 17.30 -26.27 12.27
CA LEU A 123 16.09 -26.92 11.77
C LEU A 123 16.02 -26.80 10.25
N ILE A 124 15.55 -27.86 9.59
CA ILE A 124 15.19 -27.84 8.17
C ILE A 124 13.79 -28.46 8.07
N ARG A 125 12.76 -27.63 8.27
CA ARG A 125 11.39 -28.13 8.45
C ARG A 125 10.83 -28.86 7.24
N GLU A 126 11.24 -28.43 6.04
CA GLU A 126 10.76 -28.97 4.78
C GLU A 126 11.20 -30.43 4.55
N VAL A 127 12.34 -30.83 5.13
CA VAL A 127 12.94 -32.16 4.92
C VAL A 127 12.78 -33.05 6.14
N TYR A 128 12.97 -32.52 7.35
CA TYR A 128 13.06 -33.32 8.58
C TYR A 128 11.91 -33.04 9.57
N GLY A 129 10.97 -32.15 9.24
CA GLY A 129 9.84 -31.82 10.10
C GLY A 129 10.12 -30.72 11.12
N ARG A 130 9.08 -30.34 11.88
CA ARG A 130 9.02 -29.01 12.53
C ARG A 130 10.01 -28.75 13.67
N TYR A 131 10.56 -29.79 14.31
CA TYR A 131 11.35 -29.65 15.55
C TYR A 131 12.52 -30.64 15.64
N GLU A 132 12.93 -31.25 14.53
CA GLU A 132 14.07 -32.16 14.52
C GLU A 132 15.38 -31.37 14.38
N ASN A 133 16.24 -31.46 15.39
CA ASN A 133 17.54 -30.80 15.38
C ASN A 133 18.50 -31.51 14.44
N ILE A 134 19.09 -30.74 13.52
CA ILE A 134 19.96 -31.25 12.46
C ILE A 134 21.43 -31.05 12.85
N PRO A 135 22.31 -32.04 12.59
CA PRO A 135 23.74 -31.86 12.75
C PRO A 135 24.26 -30.68 11.90
N LEU A 136 25.20 -29.92 12.45
CA LEU A 136 25.76 -28.74 11.80
C LEU A 136 26.28 -29.00 10.37
N ASP A 137 26.98 -30.12 10.16
CA ASP A 137 27.54 -30.46 8.85
C ASP A 137 26.46 -30.73 7.80
N ASP A 138 25.35 -31.35 8.21
CA ASP A 138 24.23 -31.62 7.32
C ASP A 138 23.46 -30.33 7.02
N PHE A 139 23.32 -29.44 7.99
CA PHE A 139 22.73 -28.11 7.80
C PHE A 139 23.53 -27.25 6.82
N LYS A 140 24.86 -27.15 7.01
CA LYS A 140 25.75 -26.43 6.09
C LYS A 140 25.72 -27.03 4.68
N ARG A 141 25.72 -28.36 4.57
CA ARG A 141 25.61 -29.06 3.29
C ARG A 141 24.27 -28.76 2.59
N TYR A 142 23.18 -28.70 3.35
CA TYR A 142 21.87 -28.33 2.82
C TYR A 142 21.87 -26.92 2.25
N LEU A 143 22.37 -25.93 2.99
CA LEU A 143 22.49 -24.55 2.52
C LEU A 143 23.28 -24.47 1.20
N LYS A 144 24.44 -25.12 1.17
CA LYS A 144 25.33 -25.13 0.02
C LYS A 144 24.74 -25.80 -1.21
N ASN A 145 24.11 -26.97 -1.04
CA ASN A 145 23.53 -27.74 -2.14
C ASN A 145 22.33 -27.03 -2.76
N ASN A 146 21.54 -26.32 -1.94
CA ASN A 146 20.35 -25.59 -2.38
C ASN A 146 20.64 -24.12 -2.69
N LYS A 147 21.90 -23.67 -2.56
CA LYS A 147 22.32 -22.27 -2.78
C LYS A 147 21.47 -21.27 -1.97
N ILE A 148 21.27 -21.59 -0.71
CA ILE A 148 20.54 -20.75 0.23
C ILE A 148 21.54 -19.84 0.91
N ASN A 149 21.38 -18.54 0.72
CA ASN A 149 22.25 -17.50 1.26
C ASN A 149 21.64 -16.80 2.48
N CYS A 150 20.41 -17.11 2.86
CA CYS A 150 19.71 -16.48 3.98
C CYS A 150 19.18 -17.52 4.98
N VAL A 151 19.26 -17.17 6.25
CA VAL A 151 18.78 -17.97 7.37
C VAL A 151 17.98 -17.08 8.33
N THR A 152 17.01 -17.69 9.00
CA THR A 152 16.16 -17.02 9.99
C THR A 152 16.47 -17.53 11.39
N THR A 153 16.47 -16.62 12.36
CA THR A 153 16.56 -16.94 13.77
C THR A 153 15.21 -16.77 14.43
N ASP A 154 14.71 -17.76 15.15
CA ASP A 154 13.48 -17.60 15.92
C ASP A 154 13.55 -18.47 17.18
N SER A 155 12.50 -18.47 17.99
CA SER A 155 12.44 -19.23 19.22
C SER A 155 11.06 -19.82 19.46
N TYR A 156 11.02 -21.00 20.06
CA TYR A 156 9.78 -21.59 20.54
C TYR A 156 9.90 -21.99 22.01
N THR A 157 8.76 -22.03 22.69
CA THR A 157 8.72 -22.49 24.08
C THR A 157 8.91 -24.01 24.10
N SER A 158 9.91 -24.47 24.83
CA SER A 158 10.12 -25.88 25.15
C SER A 158 9.23 -26.29 26.33
N PHE A 159 8.77 -27.53 26.29
CA PHE A 159 7.95 -28.12 27.34
C PHE A 159 8.56 -29.45 27.78
N ASP A 160 8.51 -29.72 29.07
CA ASP A 160 8.88 -31.03 29.60
C ASP A 160 7.79 -32.09 29.28
N PRO A 161 8.03 -33.39 29.53
CA PRO A 161 7.03 -34.43 29.33
C PRO A 161 5.74 -34.24 30.15
N SER A 162 5.75 -33.39 31.18
CA SER A 162 4.57 -33.05 31.99
C SER A 162 3.73 -31.91 31.39
N GLY A 163 4.20 -31.28 30.30
CA GLY A 163 3.55 -30.14 29.66
C GLY A 163 3.90 -28.79 30.29
N SER A 164 4.85 -28.74 31.23
CA SER A 164 5.30 -27.49 31.85
C SER A 164 6.38 -26.83 31.00
N ALA A 165 6.31 -25.50 30.85
CA ALA A 165 7.28 -24.74 30.06
C ALA A 165 8.67 -24.77 30.74
N THR A 166 9.68 -25.24 30.01
CA THR A 166 11.07 -25.35 30.49
C THR A 166 11.97 -24.19 30.07
N GLY A 167 11.51 -23.36 29.12
CA GLY A 167 12.25 -22.22 28.62
C GLY A 167 12.02 -21.98 27.13
N LYS A 168 12.74 -21.03 26.54
CA LYS A 168 12.74 -20.80 25.09
C LYS A 168 13.97 -21.46 24.46
N LEU A 169 13.75 -22.27 23.43
CA LEU A 169 14.82 -22.77 22.56
C LEU A 169 14.89 -21.88 21.34
N ARG A 170 16.09 -21.39 21.03
CA ARG A 170 16.35 -20.60 19.83
C ARG A 170 16.84 -21.51 18.73
N PHE A 171 16.37 -21.29 17.51
CA PHE A 171 16.73 -22.09 16.36
C PHE A 171 17.12 -21.24 15.16
N LEU A 172 17.86 -21.85 14.26
CA LEU A 172 18.19 -21.32 12.94
C LEU A 172 17.53 -22.19 11.86
N GLU A 173 16.93 -21.55 10.86
CA GLU A 173 16.25 -22.23 9.77
C GLU A 173 16.59 -21.59 8.41
N PRO A 174 16.87 -22.37 7.35
CA PRO A 174 17.09 -21.83 6.02
C PRO A 174 15.78 -21.28 5.45
N ASP A 175 15.85 -20.16 4.74
CA ASP A 175 14.68 -19.63 4.03
C ASP A 175 15.11 -18.96 2.72
N GLU A 176 14.81 -19.62 1.60
CA GLU A 176 15.13 -19.14 0.26
C GLU A 176 14.21 -18.02 -0.22
N LYS A 177 13.08 -17.78 0.43
CA LYS A 177 12.14 -16.73 0.03
C LYS A 177 12.74 -15.36 0.24
N PHE A 178 13.49 -15.17 1.33
CA PHE A 178 14.12 -13.87 1.57
C PHE A 178 15.07 -13.46 0.44
N GLN A 179 15.92 -14.37 -0.05
CA GLN A 179 16.82 -14.03 -1.14
C GLN A 179 16.08 -13.74 -2.45
N ASN A 180 15.04 -14.53 -2.80
CA ASN A 180 14.44 -14.51 -4.13
C ASN A 180 13.22 -13.61 -4.26
N GLU A 181 12.44 -13.49 -3.18
CA GLU A 181 11.13 -12.85 -3.19
C GLU A 181 11.18 -11.48 -2.50
N TYR A 182 12.23 -11.08 -1.78
CA TYR A 182 12.26 -9.76 -1.14
C TYR A 182 13.05 -8.72 -1.93
N ALA A 183 12.58 -7.48 -1.87
CA ALA A 183 13.21 -6.34 -2.50
C ALA A 183 13.17 -5.08 -1.62
N PHE A 184 14.12 -4.19 -1.87
CA PHE A 184 14.21 -2.88 -1.24
C PHE A 184 13.50 -1.83 -2.07
N TYR A 185 12.88 -0.88 -1.37
CA TYR A 185 12.05 0.16 -1.96
C TYR A 185 12.37 1.51 -1.35
N LYS A 186 12.53 2.54 -2.19
CA LYS A 186 12.66 3.94 -1.77
C LYS A 186 11.41 4.74 -2.08
N PRO A 187 11.14 5.83 -1.33
CA PRO A 187 10.10 6.77 -1.68
C PRO A 187 10.41 7.42 -3.04
N SER A 188 9.49 7.28 -3.99
CA SER A 188 9.60 7.88 -5.33
C SER A 188 8.71 9.11 -5.45
N THR A 189 9.32 10.29 -5.45
CA THR A 189 8.62 11.57 -5.59
C THR A 189 7.95 11.70 -6.95
N SER A 190 8.59 11.25 -8.03
CA SER A 190 8.05 11.32 -9.39
C SER A 190 6.80 10.46 -9.54
N GLN A 191 6.83 9.20 -9.08
CA GLN A 191 5.67 8.31 -9.10
C GLN A 191 4.55 8.83 -8.20
N THR A 192 4.90 9.41 -7.06
CA THR A 192 3.93 10.02 -6.14
C THR A 192 3.20 11.19 -6.83
N ILE A 193 3.94 12.10 -7.47
CA ILE A 193 3.38 13.22 -8.23
C ILE A 193 2.54 12.74 -9.41
N LEU A 194 3.01 11.75 -10.17
CA LEU A 194 2.26 11.19 -11.30
C LEU A 194 0.95 10.54 -10.85
N TYR A 195 0.99 9.78 -9.75
CA TYR A 195 -0.20 9.22 -9.15
C TYR A 195 -1.18 10.30 -8.71
N LEU A 196 -0.69 11.32 -8.00
CA LEU A 196 -1.46 12.49 -7.59
C LEU A 196 -2.14 13.21 -8.76
N LEU A 197 -1.40 13.46 -9.83
CA LEU A 197 -1.93 14.13 -11.03
C LEU A 197 -2.98 13.25 -11.72
N GLY A 198 -2.73 11.94 -11.83
CA GLY A 198 -3.65 10.98 -12.43
C GLY A 198 -4.96 10.86 -11.66
N THR A 199 -4.90 10.69 -10.34
CA THR A 199 -6.10 10.61 -9.50
C THR A 199 -6.84 11.94 -9.44
N SER A 200 -6.13 13.07 -9.34
CA SER A 200 -6.75 14.40 -9.35
C SER A 200 -7.47 14.66 -10.66
N LEU A 201 -6.89 14.29 -11.80
CA LEU A 201 -7.54 14.41 -13.11
C LEU A 201 -8.81 13.54 -13.20
N LEU A 202 -8.72 12.28 -12.76
CA LEU A 202 -9.86 11.35 -12.77
C LEU A 202 -11.01 11.86 -11.89
N MET A 203 -10.68 12.35 -10.69
CA MET A 203 -11.67 12.96 -9.79
C MET A 203 -12.28 14.21 -10.40
N LEU A 204 -11.48 15.09 -11.01
CA LEU A 204 -11.99 16.30 -11.65
C LEU A 204 -12.97 15.96 -12.79
N LEU A 205 -12.67 14.92 -13.58
CA LEU A 205 -13.59 14.42 -14.61
C LEU A 205 -14.86 13.83 -14.00
N ALA A 206 -14.76 13.02 -12.96
CA ALA A 206 -15.91 12.40 -12.29
C ALA A 206 -16.84 13.45 -11.66
N TYR A 207 -16.30 14.38 -10.87
CA TYR A 207 -17.07 15.48 -10.32
C TYR A 207 -17.59 16.41 -11.42
N GLY A 208 -16.78 16.72 -12.44
CA GLY A 208 -17.23 17.48 -13.60
C GLY A 208 -18.46 16.86 -14.27
N ALA A 209 -18.48 15.53 -14.41
CA ALA A 209 -19.63 14.81 -14.96
C ALA A 209 -20.87 14.87 -14.04
N ILE A 210 -20.70 14.68 -12.72
CA ILE A 210 -21.79 14.78 -11.73
C ILE A 210 -22.40 16.18 -11.74
N PHE A 211 -21.55 17.21 -11.63
CA PHE A 211 -21.98 18.60 -11.64
C PHE A 211 -22.60 18.98 -12.99
N GLY A 212 -22.06 18.47 -14.10
CA GLY A 212 -22.66 18.58 -15.43
C GLY A 212 -24.06 18.00 -15.48
N MET A 213 -24.28 16.80 -14.93
CA MET A 213 -25.60 16.16 -14.86
C MET A 213 -26.59 16.98 -14.03
N ILE A 214 -26.17 17.50 -12.88
CA ILE A 214 -26.99 18.39 -12.04
C ILE A 214 -27.42 19.63 -12.82
N ILE A 215 -26.51 20.24 -13.58
CA ILE A 215 -26.82 21.38 -14.47
C ILE A 215 -27.86 20.99 -15.50
N VAL A 216 -27.72 19.83 -16.17
CA VAL A 216 -28.71 19.36 -17.15
C VAL A 216 -30.10 19.23 -16.52
N ILE A 217 -30.19 18.58 -15.36
CA ILE A 217 -31.46 18.40 -14.63
C ILE A 217 -32.05 19.75 -14.24
N TYR A 218 -31.24 20.66 -13.73
CA TYR A 218 -31.68 22.00 -13.35
C TYR A 218 -32.27 22.77 -14.55
N TYR A 219 -31.57 22.80 -15.68
CA TYR A 219 -32.00 23.56 -16.86
C TYR A 219 -33.13 22.89 -17.64
N LYS A 220 -33.17 21.55 -17.71
CA LYS A 220 -34.19 20.83 -18.49
C LYS A 220 -35.44 20.48 -17.71
N VAL A 221 -35.33 20.16 -16.42
CA VAL A 221 -36.47 19.68 -15.62
C VAL A 221 -37.01 20.81 -14.76
N LEU A 222 -36.18 21.39 -13.88
CA LEU A 222 -36.63 22.42 -12.95
C LEU A 222 -37.09 23.69 -13.65
N LEU A 223 -36.28 24.25 -14.56
CA LEU A 223 -36.69 25.44 -15.31
C LEU A 223 -37.88 25.16 -16.24
N TYR A 224 -38.00 23.94 -16.78
CA TYR A 224 -39.18 23.56 -17.55
C TYR A 224 -40.44 23.51 -16.69
N ILE A 225 -40.39 22.96 -15.49
CA ILE A 225 -41.55 22.96 -14.56
C ILE A 225 -41.94 24.39 -14.18
N VAL A 226 -40.96 25.23 -13.81
CA VAL A 226 -41.22 26.59 -13.32
C VAL A 226 -41.75 27.52 -14.42
N PHE A 227 -41.26 27.38 -15.66
CA PHE A 227 -41.59 28.31 -16.76
C PHE A 227 -42.41 27.69 -17.90
N GLY A 228 -42.49 26.36 -18.01
CA GLY A 228 -43.22 25.65 -19.07
C GLY A 228 -44.74 25.75 -18.91
N ASN A 229 -45.24 25.84 -17.68
CA ASN A 229 -46.68 25.97 -17.41
C ASN A 229 -47.27 27.36 -17.71
N GLN A 230 -46.45 28.40 -17.92
CA GLN A 230 -46.98 29.73 -18.24
C GLN A 230 -47.48 29.85 -19.69
N LYS A 231 -47.04 28.98 -20.60
CA LYS A 231 -47.47 29.03 -21.99
C LYS A 231 -48.92 28.55 -22.18
N SER A 232 -49.34 27.51 -21.45
CA SER A 232 -50.71 26.97 -21.54
C SER A 232 -51.76 27.83 -20.83
N ILE A 233 -51.37 28.65 -19.84
CA ILE A 233 -52.30 29.51 -19.09
C ILE A 233 -52.64 30.79 -19.86
N ASN A 234 -51.71 31.34 -20.65
CA ASN A 234 -51.97 32.55 -21.43
C ASN A 234 -52.79 32.28 -22.71
N GLU A 235 -52.73 31.07 -23.28
CA GLU A 235 -53.60 30.69 -24.40
C GLU A 235 -55.06 30.50 -23.95
N LYS A 236 -55.30 30.01 -22.72
CA LYS A 236 -56.65 29.87 -22.15
C LYS A 236 -57.33 31.17 -21.70
N LYS A 237 -56.63 32.29 -21.69
CA LYS A 237 -57.20 33.60 -21.31
C LYS A 237 -57.68 34.43 -22.51
N ILE A 238 -57.52 33.90 -23.72
CA ILE A 238 -57.87 34.58 -24.99
C ILE A 238 -59.09 33.91 -25.67
N GLU A 239 -59.67 32.86 -25.08
CA GLU A 239 -60.98 32.31 -25.51
C GLU A 239 -62.14 32.88 -24.67
#